data_AF-A0AAU5JQ65-F1
#
_entry.id   AF-A0AAU5JQ65-F1
#
_cell.length_a   1.000
_cell.length_b   1.000
_cell.length_c   1.000
_cell.angle_alpha   90.00
_cell.angle_beta   90.00
_cell.angle_gamma   90.00
#
_symmetry.space_group_name_H-M   'P 1'
#
loop_
_entity.id
_entity.type
_entity.pdbx_description
1 polymer ?
#
loop_
_entity_poly.entity_id
_entity_poly.type
_entity_poly.pdbx_seq_one_letter_code
_entity_poly.pdbx_strand_id
1 'polypeptide(L)'
;MTSISPDPEPCGARWPGGDRLGRHRSPCTLPAGHEGAHRAARQPVRMCVRCCAITTDPVVVSEVHQSSGPGFNVYACPECAPHFPPVPDVLDLFHDRDRRRGGGGL
;
A
#
# COMPACT_ATOMS: atom_id res chain seq x y z
N MET A 1 33.58 23.75 -23.91
CA MET A 1 32.14 24.06 -23.97
C MET A 1 31.42 22.99 -23.17
N THR A 2 31.15 23.23 -21.89
CA THR A 2 30.45 22.27 -21.02
C THR A 2 28.97 22.40 -21.31
N SER A 3 28.39 21.42 -22.00
CA SER A 3 26.96 21.33 -22.22
C SER A 3 26.29 21.02 -20.88
N ILE A 4 25.77 22.05 -20.21
CA ILE A 4 24.87 21.87 -19.07
C ILE A 4 23.54 21.45 -19.68
N SER A 5 23.26 20.15 -19.72
CA SER A 5 21.89 19.68 -19.91
C SER A 5 21.06 20.25 -18.76
N PRO A 6 19.95 20.96 -19.01
CA PRO A 6 19.12 21.46 -17.93
C PRO A 6 18.59 20.27 -17.14
N ASP A 7 18.71 20.33 -15.80
CA ASP A 7 18.06 19.37 -14.92
C ASP A 7 16.54 19.36 -15.21
N PRO A 8 15.90 18.19 -15.23
CA PRO A 8 14.47 18.11 -15.50
C PRO A 8 13.69 18.87 -14.41
N GLU A 9 13.02 19.94 -14.81
CA GLU A 9 12.18 20.75 -13.93
C GLU A 9 11.12 19.87 -13.24
N PRO A 10 10.97 19.96 -11.90
CA PRO A 10 10.03 19.13 -11.18
C PRO A 10 8.60 19.45 -11.60
N CYS A 11 7.83 18.38 -11.81
CA CYS A 11 6.42 18.48 -12.11
C CYS A 11 5.71 19.11 -10.88
N GLY A 12 5.11 20.29 -11.08
CA GLY A 12 4.58 21.16 -10.02
C GLY A 12 5.06 22.62 -10.08
N ALA A 13 6.08 22.94 -10.89
CA ALA A 13 6.42 24.34 -11.20
C ALA A 13 5.27 25.05 -11.93
N ARG A 14 5.00 26.31 -11.57
CA ARG A 14 3.95 27.11 -12.23
C ARG A 14 4.45 27.58 -13.61
N TRP A 15 3.98 26.94 -14.67
CA TRP A 15 4.25 27.39 -16.04
C TRP A 15 3.52 28.70 -16.37
N PRO A 16 4.16 29.68 -17.02
CA PRO A 16 3.47 30.84 -17.55
C PRO A 16 2.59 30.43 -18.74
N GLY A 17 1.26 30.43 -18.54
CA GLY A 17 0.27 30.31 -19.61
C GLY A 17 -0.53 29.01 -19.74
N GLY A 18 -0.53 28.10 -18.75
CA GLY A 18 -1.23 26.80 -18.86
C GLY A 18 -2.38 26.58 -17.86
N ASP A 19 -3.52 26.10 -18.36
CA ASP A 19 -4.66 25.64 -17.58
C ASP A 19 -4.35 24.39 -16.74
N ARG A 20 -4.87 24.40 -15.51
CA ARG A 20 -4.44 23.53 -14.40
C ARG A 20 -4.99 22.10 -14.51
N LEU A 21 -4.13 21.11 -14.76
CA LEU A 21 -4.43 19.69 -14.52
C LEU A 21 -3.24 18.94 -13.90
N GLY A 22 -2.74 19.41 -12.76
CA GLY A 22 -1.63 18.76 -12.06
C GLY A 22 -1.56 19.12 -10.58
N ARG A 23 -2.56 18.72 -9.79
CA ARG A 23 -2.55 18.90 -8.32
C ARG A 23 -1.96 17.65 -7.65
N HIS A 24 -0.65 17.41 -7.77
CA HIS A 24 0.03 16.42 -6.92
C HIS A 24 0.39 17.06 -5.58
N ARG A 25 -0.04 16.44 -4.47
CA ARG A 25 0.16 16.93 -3.09
C ARG A 25 1.64 16.90 -2.64
N SER A 26 2.53 16.27 -3.39
CA SER A 26 3.95 16.13 -3.05
C SER A 26 4.82 16.38 -4.29
N PRO A 27 6.04 16.92 -4.13
CA PRO A 27 6.93 17.19 -5.25
C PRO A 27 7.27 15.88 -5.95
N CYS A 28 6.89 15.76 -7.22
CA CYS A 28 7.32 14.66 -8.08
C CYS A 28 8.65 15.02 -8.74
N THR A 29 9.64 14.16 -8.55
CA THR A 29 10.98 14.24 -9.16
C THR A 29 11.05 13.57 -10.54
N LEU A 30 9.89 13.17 -11.08
CA LEU A 30 9.79 12.56 -12.41
C LEU A 30 9.76 13.64 -13.51
N PRO A 31 10.24 13.32 -14.72
CA PRO A 31 10.16 14.21 -15.88
C PRO A 31 8.72 14.68 -16.15
N ALA A 32 8.58 15.85 -16.77
CA ALA A 32 7.29 16.37 -17.20
C ALA A 32 6.58 15.40 -18.18
N GLY A 33 5.25 15.30 -18.09
CA GLY A 33 4.44 14.44 -18.96
C GLY A 33 4.31 12.97 -18.51
N HIS A 34 4.62 12.64 -17.25
CA HIS A 34 4.45 11.28 -16.74
C HIS A 34 2.98 11.00 -16.38
N GLU A 35 2.22 10.45 -17.33
CA GLU A 35 0.87 9.97 -17.07
C GLU A 35 0.94 8.64 -16.27
N GLY A 36 0.23 8.57 -15.14
CA GLY A 36 0.05 7.32 -14.37
C GLY A 36 1.20 6.86 -13.46
N ALA A 37 2.43 7.37 -13.60
CA ALA A 37 3.59 6.91 -12.81
C ALA A 37 3.57 7.34 -11.32
N HIS A 38 2.62 8.18 -10.91
CA HIS A 38 2.54 8.71 -9.54
C HIS A 38 2.29 7.66 -8.45
N ARG A 39 1.47 6.64 -8.73
CA ARG A 39 1.12 5.61 -7.72
C ARG A 39 2.27 4.62 -7.51
N ALA A 40 3.03 4.33 -8.56
CA ALA A 40 4.23 3.51 -8.50
C ALA A 40 5.41 4.24 -7.81
N ALA A 41 5.49 5.56 -7.97
CA ALA A 41 6.55 6.36 -7.35
C ALA A 41 6.46 6.42 -5.81
N ARG A 42 5.27 6.21 -5.23
CA ARG A 42 5.11 6.12 -3.76
C ARG A 42 5.20 4.67 -3.34
N GLN A 43 6.42 4.18 -3.14
CA GLN A 43 6.62 2.85 -2.59
C GLN A 43 5.87 2.74 -1.24
N PRO A 44 5.08 1.69 -1.01
CA PRO A 44 4.33 1.54 0.23
C PRO A 44 5.30 1.30 1.38
N VAL A 45 5.54 2.34 2.19
CA VAL A 45 6.37 2.25 3.39
C VAL A 45 5.48 1.96 4.60
N ARG A 46 5.75 0.88 5.34
CA ARG A 46 5.05 0.53 6.59
C ARG A 46 6.03 0.02 7.64
N MET A 47 5.66 0.19 8.91
CA MET A 47 6.40 -0.39 10.03
C MET A 47 6.01 -1.86 10.22
N CYS A 48 6.99 -2.74 10.40
CA CYS A 48 6.76 -4.13 10.77
C CYS A 48 6.30 -4.22 12.23
N VAL A 49 5.18 -4.89 12.49
CA VAL A 49 4.62 -5.04 13.85
C VAL A 49 5.51 -5.89 14.77
N ARG A 50 6.39 -6.75 14.22
CA ARG A 50 7.21 -7.67 15.02
C ARG A 50 8.58 -7.11 15.38
N CYS A 51 9.35 -6.65 14.38
CA CYS A 51 10.72 -6.16 14.59
C CYS A 51 10.83 -4.63 14.62
N CYS A 52 9.70 -3.93 14.46
CA CYS A 52 9.63 -2.46 14.46
C CYS A 52 10.41 -1.75 13.33
N ALA A 53 11.01 -2.49 12.40
CA ALA A 53 11.71 -1.91 11.25
C ALA A 53 10.72 -1.33 10.24
N ILE A 54 11.10 -0.21 9.62
CA ILE A 54 10.38 0.35 8.47
C ILE A 54 10.72 -0.47 7.23
N THR A 55 9.71 -1.02 6.56
CA THR A 55 9.85 -1.81 5.32
C THR A 55 9.17 -1.11 4.15
N THR A 56 9.77 -1.25 2.97
CA THR A 56 9.22 -0.83 1.68
C THR A 56 8.50 -1.96 0.95
N ASP A 57 8.55 -3.17 1.50
CA ASP A 57 7.85 -4.36 1.03
C ASP A 57 7.00 -4.95 2.17
N PRO A 58 5.84 -4.35 2.47
CA PRO A 58 5.01 -4.75 3.61
C PRO A 58 4.04 -5.89 3.25
N VAL A 59 4.08 -6.97 4.03
CA VAL A 59 3.15 -8.12 3.92
C VAL A 59 2.02 -7.97 4.93
N VAL A 60 0.76 -8.13 4.50
CA VAL A 60 -0.39 -8.14 5.41
C VAL A 60 -0.41 -9.47 6.18
N VAL A 61 -0.45 -9.39 7.51
CA VAL A 61 -0.44 -10.57 8.39
C VAL A 61 -1.70 -10.70 9.25
N SER A 62 -2.52 -9.66 9.31
CA SER A 62 -3.83 -9.69 9.97
C SER A 62 -4.65 -8.48 9.53
N GLU A 63 -5.96 -8.64 9.53
CA GLU A 63 -6.91 -7.53 9.37
C GLU A 63 -7.67 -7.37 10.69
N VAL A 64 -7.74 -6.16 11.21
CA VAL A 64 -8.46 -5.85 12.45
C VAL A 64 -9.82 -5.30 12.08
N HIS A 65 -10.86 -6.09 12.31
CA HIS A 65 -12.24 -5.64 12.22
C HIS A 65 -12.64 -4.92 13.51
N GLN A 66 -13.28 -3.76 13.38
CA GLN A 66 -13.81 -3.00 14.52
C GLN A 66 -15.34 -2.97 14.45
N SER A 67 -16.00 -2.93 15.61
CA SER A 67 -17.46 -2.85 15.72
C SER A 67 -18.02 -1.50 15.27
N SER A 68 -17.17 -0.48 15.13
CA SER A 68 -17.52 0.85 14.66
C SER A 68 -16.36 1.44 13.86
N GLY A 69 -16.64 1.91 12.65
CA GLY A 69 -15.63 2.48 11.75
C GLY A 69 -14.93 1.42 10.88
N PRO A 70 -14.08 1.87 9.95
CA PRO A 70 -13.33 0.99 9.07
C PRO A 70 -12.25 0.22 9.85
N GLY A 71 -12.15 -1.07 9.60
CA GLY A 71 -11.03 -1.88 10.07
C GLY A 71 -9.68 -1.43 9.49
N PHE A 72 -8.58 -2.01 10.00
CA PHE A 72 -7.23 -1.68 9.51
C PHE A 72 -6.36 -2.93 9.36
N ASN A 73 -5.38 -2.83 8.46
CA ASN A 73 -4.47 -3.93 8.15
C ASN A 73 -3.19 -3.84 9.00
N VAL A 74 -2.74 -4.98 9.50
CA VAL A 74 -1.48 -5.16 10.22
C VAL A 74 -0.44 -5.71 9.27
N TYR A 75 0.76 -5.12 9.31
CA TYR A 75 1.84 -5.45 8.38
C TYR A 75 3.08 -5.99 9.09
N ALA A 76 3.78 -6.89 8.42
CA ALA A 76 5.11 -7.38 8.78
C ALA A 76 6.09 -7.22 7.60
N CYS A 77 7.39 -7.22 7.88
CA CYS A 77 8.40 -7.39 6.84
C CYS A 77 8.41 -8.85 6.33
N PRO A 78 8.95 -9.11 5.13
CA PRO A 78 8.94 -10.44 4.52
C PRO A 78 9.63 -11.50 5.39
N GLU A 79 10.68 -11.12 6.13
CA GLU A 79 11.39 -12.00 7.06
C GLU A 79 10.54 -12.40 8.28
N CYS A 80 9.66 -11.49 8.75
CA CYS A 80 8.82 -11.74 9.92
C CYS A 80 7.47 -12.37 9.56
N ALA A 81 7.00 -12.23 8.31
CA ALA A 81 5.70 -12.71 7.87
C ALA A 81 5.47 -14.22 8.13
N PRO A 82 6.44 -15.14 7.91
CA PRO A 82 6.26 -16.58 8.14
C PRO A 82 5.99 -16.98 9.59
N HIS A 83 6.17 -16.07 10.55
CA HIS A 83 5.93 -16.33 11.97
C HIS A 83 4.49 -16.06 12.39
N PHE A 84 3.68 -15.47 11.51
CA PHE A 84 2.25 -15.26 11.75
C PHE A 84 1.47 -16.43 11.16
N PRO A 85 0.34 -16.82 11.79
CA PRO A 85 -0.57 -17.77 11.15
C PRO A 85 -1.04 -17.18 9.80
N PRO A 86 -1.30 -18.03 8.79
CA PRO A 86 -1.88 -17.55 7.54
C PRO A 86 -3.19 -16.83 7.84
N VAL A 87 -3.40 -15.68 7.20
CA VAL A 87 -4.68 -14.96 7.29
C VAL A 87 -5.74 -15.86 6.65
N PRO A 88 -6.75 -16.31 7.39
CA PRO A 88 -7.77 -17.19 6.84
C PRO A 88 -8.56 -16.45 5.76
N ASP A 89 -8.80 -17.12 4.62
CA ASP A 89 -9.71 -16.59 3.61
C ASP A 89 -11.13 -16.57 4.20
N VAL A 90 -11.90 -15.53 3.86
CA VAL A 90 -13.30 -15.38 4.29
C VAL A 90 -14.13 -16.61 3.86
N LEU A 91 -13.85 -17.18 2.70
CA LEU A 91 -14.51 -18.40 2.20
C LEU A 91 -14.22 -19.62 3.09
N ASP A 92 -12.98 -19.76 3.58
CA ASP A 92 -12.59 -20.84 4.48
C ASP A 92 -13.36 -20.76 5.82
N LEU A 93 -13.57 -19.53 6.33
CA LEU A 93 -14.34 -19.31 7.54
C LEU A 93 -15.82 -19.72 7.41
N PHE A 94 -16.42 -19.53 6.23
CA PHE A 94 -17.80 -19.99 5.98
C PHE A 94 -17.89 -21.51 5.94
N HIS A 95 -16.94 -22.18 5.29
CA HIS A 95 -16.92 -23.63 5.16
C HIS A 95 -16.75 -24.33 6.52
N ASP A 96 -15.96 -23.76 7.44
CA ASP A 96 -15.83 -24.29 8.80
C ASP A 96 -17.12 -24.12 9.63
N ARG A 97 -17.88 -23.05 9.39
CA ARG A 97 -19.17 -22.84 10.07
C ARG A 97 -20.22 -23.87 9.62
N ASP A 98 -20.25 -24.19 8.34
CA ASP A 98 -21.20 -25.16 7.79
C ASP A 98 -20.90 -26.58 8.27
N ARG A 99 -19.62 -26.97 8.37
CA ARG A 99 -19.21 -28.25 8.99
C ARG A 99 -19.65 -28.37 10.45
N ARG A 100 -19.51 -27.30 11.23
CA ARG A 100 -19.95 -27.30 12.64
C ARG A 100 -21.47 -27.36 12.78
N ARG A 101 -22.22 -26.80 11.81
CA ARG A 101 -23.70 -26.78 11.86
C ARG A 101 -24.33 -28.08 11.32
N GLY A 102 -23.64 -28.80 10.45
CA GLY A 102 -24.10 -30.08 9.89
C GLY A 102 -23.97 -31.29 10.80
N GLY A 103 -23.35 -31.16 11.98
CA GLY A 103 -23.14 -32.24 12.95
C GLY A 103 -24.25 -32.44 14.00
N GLY A 104 -25.44 -31.88 13.78
CA GLY A 104 -26.61 -32.00 14.66
C GLY A 104 -27.69 -32.87 14.05
N GLY A 105 -27.43 -34.18 13.90
CA GLY A 105 -28.43 -35.18 13.55
C GLY A 105 -28.51 -36.25 14.65
N LEU A 106 -29.52 -36.12 15.52
CA LEU A 106 -30.06 -37.17 16.38
C LEU A 106 -31.53 -37.34 15.99
#